data_AF-A0A183J8R7-F1
#
_entry.id   AF-A0A183J8R7-F1
#
_cell.length_a   1.000
_cell.length_b   1.000
_cell.length_c   1.000
_cell.angle_alpha   90.00
_cell.angle_beta   90.00
_cell.angle_gamma   90.00
#
_symmetry.space_group_name_H-M   'P 1'
#
loop_
_entity.id
_entity.type
_entity.pdbx_description
1 polymer ?
#
loop_
_entity_poly.entity_id
_entity_poly.type
_entity_poly.pdbx_seq_one_letter_code
_entity_poly.pdbx_strand_id
1 'polypeptide(L)'
;VVVAPPSLYIQHVRHALTKKVEVAGQNCYNVAKGAFTGEISPAMLKDVGCSWVILGHSERRQIIGESDQFIAVKVKHALSENLGVILCIGETLEERKAGETLEVCTRQLQAVL
;
A
#
# COMPACT_ATOMS: atom_id res chain seq x y z
N VAL A 1 13.28 -10.14 3.42
CA VAL A 1 11.96 -10.78 3.62
C VAL A 1 11.07 -9.77 4.32
N VAL A 2 9.85 -9.54 3.83
CA VAL A 2 8.90 -8.58 4.39
C VAL A 2 7.61 -9.32 4.77
N VAL A 3 7.01 -9.00 5.91
CA VAL A 3 5.68 -9.51 6.31
C VAL A 3 4.72 -8.35 6.55
N ALA A 4 3.45 -8.52 6.20
CA ALA A 4 2.43 -7.48 6.31
C ALA A 4 1.22 -8.00 7.11
N PRO A 5 1.25 -7.96 8.46
CA PRO A 5 0.10 -8.35 9.27
C PRO A 5 -1.01 -7.28 9.23
N PRO A 6 -2.25 -7.64 9.63
CA PRO A 6 -3.28 -6.63 9.89
C PRO A 6 -2.79 -5.56 10.87
N SER A 7 -3.29 -4.33 10.73
CA SER A 7 -2.78 -3.16 11.44
C SER A 7 -2.74 -3.33 12.98
N LEU A 8 -3.75 -3.97 13.54
CA LEU A 8 -3.86 -4.26 14.98
C LEU A 8 -2.73 -5.13 15.54
N TYR A 9 -2.04 -5.88 14.68
CA TYR A 9 -0.99 -6.83 15.06
C TYR A 9 0.42 -6.39 14.67
N ILE A 10 0.58 -5.24 14.01
CA ILE A 10 1.89 -4.76 13.51
C ILE A 10 2.93 -4.69 14.63
N GLN A 11 2.61 -4.00 15.73
CA GLN A 11 3.57 -3.81 16.82
C GLN A 11 3.94 -5.14 17.50
N HIS A 12 2.97 -6.03 17.68
CA HIS A 12 3.21 -7.37 18.23
C HIS A 12 4.16 -8.17 17.33
N VAL A 13 3.88 -8.23 16.03
CA VAL A 13 4.71 -8.92 15.04
C VAL A 13 6.11 -8.30 14.97
N ARG A 14 6.22 -6.97 15.01
CA ARG A 14 7.51 -6.28 14.99
C ARG A 14 8.37 -6.66 16.20
N HIS A 15 7.79 -6.75 17.39
CA HIS A 15 8.49 -7.16 18.61
C HIS A 15 8.86 -8.64 18.62
N ALA A 16 8.03 -9.51 18.03
CA ALA A 16 8.29 -10.95 17.98
C ALA A 16 9.37 -11.34 16.95
N LEU A 17 9.61 -10.50 15.94
CA LEU A 17 10.54 -10.78 14.84
C LEU A 17 11.90 -10.09 15.00
N THR A 18 12.96 -10.80 14.65
CA THR A 18 14.31 -10.20 14.51
C THR A 18 14.34 -9.13 13.42
N LYS A 19 15.32 -8.21 13.48
CA LYS A 19 15.53 -7.16 12.47
C LYS A 19 15.85 -7.68 11.06
N LYS A 20 16.09 -8.99 10.87
CA LYS A 20 16.29 -9.60 9.55
C LYS A 20 15.01 -9.72 8.73
N VAL A 21 13.84 -9.62 9.39
CA VAL A 21 12.53 -9.61 8.73
C VAL A 21 11.95 -8.22 8.90
N GLU A 22 11.61 -7.57 7.79
CA GLU A 22 10.99 -6.26 7.76
C GLU A 22 9.47 -6.38 7.89
N VAL A 23 8.82 -5.34 8.41
CA VAL A 23 7.36 -5.32 8.64
C VAL A 23 6.73 -4.20 7.82
N ALA A 24 5.59 -4.49 7.22
CA ALA A 24 4.83 -3.56 6.40
C ALA A 24 3.42 -3.32 6.94
N GLY A 25 2.89 -2.12 6.71
CA GLY A 25 1.43 -1.92 6.73
C GLY A 25 0.78 -2.52 5.48
N GLN A 26 -0.45 -3.04 5.61
CA GLN A 26 -1.24 -3.50 4.45
C GLN A 26 -1.90 -2.34 3.68
N ASN A 27 -1.95 -1.16 4.30
CA ASN A 27 -2.48 0.08 3.73
C ASN A 27 -1.99 1.29 4.56
N CYS A 28 -2.00 2.49 3.97
CA CYS A 28 -1.89 3.76 4.70
C CYS A 28 -2.67 4.86 3.99
N TYR A 29 -2.98 5.96 4.68
CA TYR A 29 -3.80 7.04 4.14
C TYR A 29 -3.01 8.07 3.33
N ASN A 30 -3.74 8.86 2.53
CA ASN A 30 -3.17 9.77 1.53
C ASN A 30 -2.72 11.13 2.09
N VAL A 31 -3.08 11.48 3.33
CA VAL A 31 -2.67 12.74 3.97
C VAL A 31 -2.14 12.51 5.39
N ALA A 32 -1.31 13.44 5.87
CA ALA A 32 -0.53 13.28 7.10
C ALA A 32 -1.38 13.21 8.37
N LYS A 33 -2.40 14.08 8.49
CA LYS A 33 -3.25 14.21 9.69
C LYS A 33 -4.56 14.91 9.35
N GLY A 34 -5.57 14.71 10.19
CA GLY A 34 -6.86 15.39 10.10
C GLY A 34 -7.99 14.52 10.64
N ALA A 35 -9.23 14.89 10.33
CA ALA A 35 -10.43 14.18 10.76
C ALA A 35 -10.72 12.97 9.86
N PHE A 36 -9.87 11.93 9.95
CA PHE A 36 -9.95 10.70 9.14
C PHE A 36 -10.10 9.48 10.05
N THR A 37 -11.24 9.38 10.72
CA THR A 37 -11.54 8.28 11.65
C THR A 37 -11.41 6.93 10.95
N GLY A 38 -10.58 6.04 11.52
CA GLY A 38 -10.34 4.69 11.00
C GLY A 38 -9.10 4.58 10.10
N GLU A 39 -8.50 5.70 9.70
CA GLU A 39 -7.33 5.71 8.82
C GLU A 39 -6.00 5.72 9.59
N ILE A 40 -4.96 5.18 8.95
CA ILE A 40 -3.60 5.10 9.50
C ILE A 40 -2.64 5.85 8.59
N SER A 41 -1.93 6.84 9.12
CA SER A 41 -0.95 7.58 8.33
C SER A 41 0.37 6.80 8.16
N PRO A 42 1.18 7.09 7.12
CA PRO A 42 2.52 6.53 7.00
C PRO A 42 3.40 6.79 8.22
N ALA A 43 3.28 7.97 8.84
CA ALA A 43 4.02 8.31 10.05
C ALA A 43 3.67 7.37 11.23
N MET A 44 2.40 7.01 11.40
CA MET A 44 1.97 6.03 12.41
C MET A 44 2.54 4.64 12.15
N LEU A 45 2.66 4.21 10.89
CA LEU A 45 3.29 2.94 10.55
C LEU A 45 4.78 2.93 10.94
N LYS A 46 5.50 4.02 10.67
CA LYS A 46 6.92 4.15 11.07
C LYS A 46 7.10 4.12 12.58
N ASP A 47 6.22 4.79 13.31
CA ASP A 47 6.25 4.87 14.77
C ASP A 47 6.21 3.47 15.41
N VAL A 48 5.43 2.54 14.82
CA VAL A 48 5.36 1.14 15.28
C VAL A 48 6.40 0.21 14.64
N GLY A 49 7.38 0.77 13.93
CA GLY A 49 8.53 0.05 13.38
C GLY A 49 8.33 -0.62 12.02
N CYS A 50 7.35 -0.18 11.22
CA CYS A 50 7.27 -0.56 9.82
C CYS A 50 8.30 0.20 8.98
N SER A 51 8.90 -0.50 8.02
CA SER A 51 9.75 0.09 6.97
C SER A 51 9.09 0.07 5.59
N TRP A 52 7.96 -0.65 5.44
CA TRP A 52 7.25 -0.81 4.17
C TRP A 52 5.75 -0.56 4.30
N VAL A 53 5.08 -0.36 3.16
CA VAL A 53 3.62 -0.40 3.05
C VAL A 53 3.19 -0.99 1.71
N ILE A 54 2.12 -1.79 1.72
CA ILE A 54 1.46 -2.28 0.51
C ILE A 54 0.43 -1.24 0.07
N LEU A 55 0.45 -0.87 -1.22
CA LEU A 55 -0.49 0.09 -1.79
C LEU A 55 -1.01 -0.39 -3.15
N GLY A 56 -2.29 -0.15 -3.42
CA GLY A 56 -2.94 -0.57 -4.66
C GLY A 56 -3.22 -2.06 -4.75
N HIS A 57 -3.32 -2.78 -3.63
CA HIS A 57 -3.71 -4.19 -3.63
C HIS A 57 -5.02 -4.40 -4.40
N SER A 58 -5.14 -5.50 -5.14
CA SER A 58 -6.28 -5.76 -6.04
C SER A 58 -7.62 -5.69 -5.31
N GLU A 59 -7.69 -6.22 -4.09
CA GLU A 59 -8.88 -6.14 -3.23
C GLU A 59 -9.28 -4.69 -2.94
N ARG A 60 -8.32 -3.79 -2.72
CA ARG A 60 -8.60 -2.37 -2.48
C ARG A 60 -9.06 -1.65 -3.74
N ARG A 61 -8.53 -2.03 -4.91
CA ARG A 61 -8.98 -1.51 -6.19
C ARG A 61 -10.41 -1.96 -6.52
N GLN A 62 -10.67 -3.27 -6.41
CA GLN A 62 -11.89 -3.89 -6.91
C GLN A 62 -13.05 -3.86 -5.91
N ILE A 63 -12.78 -4.05 -4.62
CA ILE A 63 -13.82 -4.13 -3.58
C ILE A 63 -14.03 -2.77 -2.91
N ILE A 64 -12.93 -2.08 -2.59
CA ILE A 64 -12.98 -0.78 -1.89
C ILE A 64 -13.09 0.40 -2.89
N GLY A 65 -12.72 0.20 -4.15
CA GLY A 65 -12.82 1.22 -5.20
C GLY A 65 -11.67 2.25 -5.21
N GLU A 66 -10.48 1.88 -4.74
CA GLU A 66 -9.32 2.78 -4.83
C GLU A 66 -8.86 2.98 -6.28
N SER A 67 -8.96 4.22 -6.76
CA SER A 67 -8.54 4.61 -8.12
C SER A 67 -7.01 4.77 -8.24
N ASP A 68 -6.53 4.75 -9.47
CA ASP A 68 -5.10 4.96 -9.79
C ASP A 68 -4.57 6.27 -9.19
N GLN A 69 -5.29 7.37 -9.38
CA GLN A 69 -4.91 8.67 -8.84
C GLN A 69 -4.91 8.66 -7.31
N PHE A 70 -5.88 8.01 -6.67
CA PHE A 70 -5.91 7.94 -5.21
C PHE A 70 -4.71 7.15 -4.67
N ILE A 71 -4.38 6.04 -5.31
CA ILE A 71 -3.21 5.22 -4.98
C ILE A 71 -1.92 6.03 -5.20
N ALA A 72 -1.81 6.77 -6.31
CA ALA A 72 -0.66 7.64 -6.58
C ALA A 72 -0.40 8.66 -5.46
N VAL A 73 -1.45 9.32 -4.95
CA VAL A 73 -1.31 10.26 -3.82
C VAL A 73 -0.82 9.53 -2.56
N LYS A 74 -1.32 8.32 -2.28
CA LYS A 74 -0.87 7.50 -1.15
C LYS A 74 0.59 7.10 -1.29
N VAL A 75 1.01 6.67 -2.48
CA VAL A 75 2.40 6.29 -2.77
C VAL A 75 3.32 7.49 -2.56
N LYS A 76 2.97 8.65 -3.13
CA LYS A 76 3.74 9.89 -2.94
C LYS A 76 3.89 10.25 -1.47
N HIS A 77 2.81 10.15 -0.70
CA HIS A 77 2.83 10.43 0.73
C HIS A 77 3.69 9.42 1.50
N ALA A 78 3.54 8.12 1.27
CA ALA A 78 4.34 7.08 1.90
C ALA A 78 5.85 7.26 1.62
N LEU A 79 6.22 7.55 0.37
CA LEU A 79 7.60 7.82 -0.02
C LEU A 79 8.14 9.10 0.63
N SER A 80 7.34 10.17 0.71
CA SER A 80 7.75 11.41 1.40
C SER A 80 8.01 11.22 2.89
N GLU A 81 7.42 10.18 3.48
CA GLU A 81 7.64 9.78 4.87
C GLU A 81 8.78 8.76 5.03
N ASN A 82 9.48 8.38 3.95
CA ASN A 82 10.56 7.40 3.91
C ASN A 82 10.12 5.95 4.22
N LEU A 83 8.88 5.58 3.89
CA LEU A 83 8.51 4.16 3.80
C LEU A 83 8.89 3.61 2.42
N GLY A 84 9.36 2.37 2.38
CA GLY A 84 9.37 1.57 1.15
C GLY A 84 7.93 1.26 0.72
N VAL A 85 7.68 1.20 -0.58
CA VAL A 85 6.35 0.93 -1.13
C VAL A 85 6.37 -0.36 -1.94
N ILE A 86 5.48 -1.29 -1.57
CA ILE A 86 5.12 -2.45 -2.39
C ILE A 86 3.87 -2.04 -3.19
N LEU A 87 4.10 -1.52 -4.39
CA LEU A 87 3.02 -1.11 -5.29
C LEU A 87 2.45 -2.35 -6.00
N CYS A 88 1.15 -2.56 -5.86
CA CYS A 88 0.43 -3.59 -6.59
C CYS A 88 -0.26 -2.98 -7.81
N ILE A 89 -0.02 -3.60 -8.96
CA ILE A 89 -0.70 -3.38 -10.23
C ILE A 89 -1.13 -4.73 -10.79
N GLY A 90 -2.13 -4.72 -11.66
CA GLY A 90 -2.63 -5.91 -12.31
C GLY A 90 -4.00 -5.68 -12.93
N GLU A 91 -4.25 -6.44 -13.99
CA GLU A 91 -5.53 -6.52 -14.66
C GLU A 91 -6.49 -7.50 -13.99
N THR A 92 -7.77 -7.33 -14.29
CA THR A 92 -8.84 -8.29 -14.01
C THR A 92 -8.80 -9.46 -14.98
N LEU A 93 -9.50 -10.55 -14.66
CA LEU A 93 -9.63 -11.69 -15.56
C LEU A 93 -10.25 -11.29 -16.91
N GLU A 94 -11.14 -10.31 -16.90
CA GLU A 94 -11.89 -9.88 -18.07
C GLU A 94 -11.01 -9.01 -18.98
N GLU A 95 -10.27 -8.05 -18.42
CA GLU A 95 -9.24 -7.28 -19.13
C GLU A 95 -8.17 -8.22 -19.71
N ARG A 96 -7.76 -9.26 -18.97
CA ARG A 96 -6.83 -10.28 -19.47
C ARG A 96 -7.38 -11.03 -20.68
N LYS A 97 -8.64 -11.46 -20.64
CA LYS A 97 -9.30 -12.15 -21.77
C LYS A 97 -9.48 -11.23 -22.97
N ALA A 98 -9.62 -9.91 -22.74
CA ALA A 98 -9.67 -8.89 -23.78
C ALA A 98 -8.28 -8.57 -24.38
N GLY A 99 -7.19 -9.10 -23.80
CA GLY A 99 -5.82 -8.82 -24.26
C GLY A 99 -5.27 -7.48 -23.75
N GLU A 100 -5.87 -6.89 -22.72
CA GLU A 100 -5.59 -5.54 -22.23
C GLU A 100 -4.56 -5.51 -21.08
N THR A 101 -3.95 -6.65 -20.71
CA THR A 101 -2.99 -6.78 -19.59
C THR A 101 -1.94 -5.66 -19.59
N LEU A 102 -1.27 -5.43 -20.73
CA LEU A 102 -0.21 -4.42 -20.81
C LEU A 102 -0.74 -2.99 -20.70
N GLU A 103 -1.89 -2.70 -21.30
CA GLU A 103 -2.53 -1.39 -21.24
C GLU A 103 -2.90 -1.04 -19.79
N VAL A 104 -3.55 -1.97 -19.09
CA VAL A 104 -3.96 -1.81 -17.70
C VAL A 104 -2.76 -1.64 -16.78
N CYS A 105 -1.76 -2.52 -16.87
CA CYS A 105 -0.56 -2.43 -16.04
C CYS A 105 0.22 -1.13 -16.31
N THR A 106 0.31 -0.70 -17.57
CA THR A 106 0.98 0.56 -17.95
C THR A 106 0.25 1.75 -17.37
N ARG A 107 -1.08 1.84 -17.52
CA ARG A 107 -1.90 2.91 -16.96
C ARG A 107 -1.75 3.00 -15.43
N GLN A 108 -1.85 1.87 -14.74
CA GLN A 108 -1.73 1.83 -13.28
C GLN A 108 -0.33 2.22 -12.79
N LEU A 109 0.73 1.84 -13.52
CA LEU A 109 2.10 2.20 -13.20
C LEU A 109 2.38 3.68 -13.48
N GLN A 110 1.95 4.19 -14.64
CA GLN A 110 2.13 5.58 -15.05
C GLN A 110 1.49 6.58 -14.08
N ALA A 111 0.40 6.20 -13.42
CA ALA A 111 -0.22 7.07 -12.43
C ALA A 111 0.71 7.41 -11.24
N VAL A 112 1.72 6.57 -10.98
CA VAL A 112 2.60 6.64 -9.80
C VAL A 112 4.00 7.19 -10.14
N LEU A 113 4.40 7.15 -11.42
CA LEU A 113 5.69 7.66 -11.92
C LEU A 113 5.65 9.17 -12.12
#